data_AF-A0A2E3P4A7-F1
#
_entry.id   AF-A0A2E3P4A7-F1
#
_cell.length_a   1.000
_cell.length_b   1.000
_cell.length_c   1.000
_cell.angle_alpha   90.00
_cell.angle_beta   90.00
_cell.angle_gamma   90.00
#
_symmetry.space_group_name_H-M   'P 1'
#
loop_
_entity.id
_entity.type
_entity.pdbx_description
1 polymer ?
#
loop_
_entity_poly.entity_id
_entity_poly.type
_entity_poly.pdbx_seq_one_letter_code
_entity_poly.pdbx_strand_id
1 'polypeptide(L)'
;MVYEVVERLLENGTPRASINASLVKEELCQTYGIKDTIRLESLKRVVDDAVSELQQDQDRALLSTLPETVTASIDHFMKGARDAFAILVAEQNAKCQAEAKTRCAELQFDKRSAQRHISELEAEKTQLEKDKQKLVQQRDCSIADAADLRDQLSAVKEEVTRLRGANDFAQQFMDQLKQYGGSVEDQIDAVGHGQATRREAVSDKLK
;
A
#
# COMPACT_ATOMS: atom_id res chain seq x y z
N MET A 1 -55.43 -42.07 19.73
CA MET A 1 -56.28 -40.99 20.32
C MET A 1 -56.28 -39.71 19.50
N VAL A 2 -55.20 -38.92 19.40
CA VAL A 2 -55.21 -37.68 18.58
C VAL A 2 -55.43 -38.01 17.09
N TYR A 3 -54.70 -39.00 16.56
CA TYR A 3 -54.88 -39.49 15.18
C TYR A 3 -56.30 -39.99 14.93
N GLU A 4 -56.87 -40.82 15.81
CA GLU A 4 -58.25 -41.30 15.70
C GLU A 4 -59.30 -40.17 15.70
N VAL A 5 -59.09 -39.12 16.51
CA VAL A 5 -59.97 -37.94 16.52
C VAL A 5 -59.87 -37.19 15.19
N VAL A 6 -58.65 -36.95 14.71
CA VAL A 6 -58.42 -36.28 13.43
C VAL A 6 -59.01 -37.09 12.28
N GLU A 7 -58.77 -38.40 12.25
CA GLU A 7 -59.31 -39.34 11.26
C GLU A 7 -60.83 -39.33 11.25
N ARG A 8 -61.48 -39.44 12.43
CA ARG A 8 -62.94 -39.36 12.53
C ARG A 8 -63.51 -38.02 12.07
N LEU A 9 -62.85 -36.91 12.40
CA LEU A 9 -63.25 -35.58 11.94
C LEU A 9 -63.18 -35.48 10.41
N LEU A 10 -62.15 -36.08 9.79
CA LEU A 10 -62.01 -36.16 8.34
C LEU A 10 -63.07 -37.05 7.69
N GLU A 11 -63.36 -38.22 8.26
CA GLU A 11 -64.42 -39.14 7.81
C GLU A 11 -65.80 -38.49 7.87
N ASN A 12 -66.05 -37.66 8.90
CA ASN A 12 -67.28 -36.89 9.05
C ASN A 12 -67.36 -35.67 8.11
N GLY A 13 -66.38 -35.47 7.23
CA GLY A 13 -66.38 -34.40 6.23
C GLY A 13 -65.92 -33.04 6.75
N THR A 14 -65.25 -32.98 7.91
CA THR A 14 -64.69 -31.73 8.44
C THR A 14 -63.57 -31.26 7.52
N PRO A 15 -63.61 -30.02 6.99
CA PRO A 15 -62.54 -29.49 6.17
C PRO A 15 -61.20 -29.49 6.92
N ARG A 16 -60.13 -29.98 6.29
CA ARG A 16 -58.78 -30.07 6.87
C ARG A 16 -58.29 -28.75 7.46
N ALA A 17 -58.57 -27.63 6.77
CA ALA A 17 -58.21 -26.28 7.22
C ALA A 17 -58.90 -25.85 8.52
N SER A 18 -59.98 -26.53 8.91
CA SER A 18 -60.70 -26.30 10.17
C SER A 18 -60.30 -27.24 11.31
N ILE A 19 -59.54 -28.30 11.04
CA ILE A 19 -59.04 -29.20 12.08
C ILE A 19 -57.82 -28.55 12.73
N ASN A 20 -58.01 -28.02 13.94
CA ASN A 20 -56.97 -27.35 14.70
C ASN A 20 -56.92 -27.89 16.14
N ALA A 21 -55.86 -27.50 16.86
CA ALA A 21 -55.62 -27.94 18.24
C ALA A 21 -56.80 -27.69 19.18
N SER A 22 -57.56 -26.61 19.00
CA SER A 22 -58.73 -26.29 19.82
C SER A 22 -59.87 -27.28 19.59
N LEU A 23 -60.21 -27.54 18.32
CA LEU A 23 -61.26 -28.47 17.94
C LEU A 23 -60.93 -29.90 18.36
N VAL A 24 -59.68 -30.33 18.14
CA VAL A 24 -59.22 -31.67 18.53
C VAL A 24 -59.18 -31.81 20.06
N LYS A 25 -58.81 -30.74 20.79
CA LYS A 25 -58.87 -30.74 22.24
C LYS A 25 -60.29 -30.91 22.76
N GLU A 26 -61.25 -30.20 22.18
CA GLU A 26 -62.67 -30.29 22.54
C GLU A 26 -63.19 -31.73 22.34
N GLU A 27 -62.91 -32.33 21.19
CA GLU A 27 -63.26 -33.71 20.89
C GLU A 27 -62.58 -34.73 21.81
N LEU A 28 -61.31 -34.53 22.16
CA LEU A 28 -60.61 -35.38 23.12
C LEU A 28 -61.24 -35.29 24.52
N CYS A 29 -61.75 -34.13 24.91
CA CYS A 29 -62.42 -33.95 26.19
C CYS A 29 -63.83 -34.56 26.20
N GLN A 30 -64.62 -34.33 25.13
CA GLN A 30 -66.00 -34.78 25.03
C GLN A 30 -66.12 -36.28 24.75
N THR A 31 -65.35 -36.79 23.80
CA THR A 31 -65.49 -38.16 23.28
C THR A 31 -64.64 -39.16 24.06
N TYR A 32 -63.50 -38.73 24.59
CA TYR A 32 -62.54 -39.61 25.26
C TYR A 32 -62.34 -39.30 26.76
N GLY A 33 -63.08 -38.32 27.30
CA GLY A 33 -63.06 -37.98 28.73
C GLY A 33 -61.69 -37.51 29.25
N ILE A 34 -60.82 -37.00 28.36
CA ILE A 34 -59.50 -36.53 28.77
C ILE A 34 -59.64 -35.20 29.54
N LYS A 35 -58.88 -35.05 30.64
CA LYS A 35 -58.89 -33.82 31.44
C LYS A 35 -58.48 -32.61 30.59
N ASP A 36 -59.22 -31.51 30.73
CA ASP A 36 -59.01 -30.23 30.03
C ASP A 36 -57.65 -29.53 30.34
N THR A 37 -56.79 -30.17 31.14
CA THR A 37 -55.45 -29.69 31.48
C THR A 37 -54.43 -29.81 30.35
N ILE A 38 -54.78 -30.35 29.17
CA ILE A 38 -53.86 -30.43 28.02
C ILE A 38 -53.51 -29.01 27.55
N ARG A 39 -52.20 -28.76 27.43
CA ARG A 39 -51.67 -27.50 26.88
C ARG A 39 -51.87 -27.48 25.36
N LEU A 40 -52.54 -26.45 24.87
CA LEU A 40 -52.86 -26.28 23.45
C LEU A 40 -51.59 -26.30 22.57
N GLU A 41 -50.52 -25.64 23.02
CA GLU A 41 -49.24 -25.57 22.30
C GLU A 41 -48.60 -26.93 22.07
N SER A 42 -48.75 -27.85 23.02
CA SER A 42 -48.22 -29.21 22.90
C SER A 42 -49.08 -30.06 21.97
N LEU A 43 -50.38 -29.81 21.91
CA LEU A 43 -51.31 -30.52 21.05
C LEU A 43 -51.22 -30.05 19.59
N LYS A 44 -50.93 -28.77 19.36
CA LYS A 44 -50.88 -28.16 18.04
C LYS A 44 -49.94 -28.89 17.08
N ARG A 45 -48.68 -29.11 17.47
CA ARG A 45 -47.72 -29.86 16.62
C ARG A 45 -48.23 -31.27 16.31
N VAL A 46 -48.77 -31.97 17.31
CA VAL A 46 -49.26 -33.35 17.13
C VAL A 46 -50.47 -33.41 16.20
N VAL A 47 -51.36 -32.40 16.25
CA VAL A 47 -52.49 -32.29 15.32
C VAL A 47 -52.02 -31.93 13.92
N ASP A 48 -51.10 -30.98 13.78
CA ASP A 48 -50.56 -30.56 12.48
C ASP A 48 -49.81 -31.71 11.76
N ASP A 49 -49.02 -32.49 12.52
CA ASP A 49 -48.32 -33.68 12.03
C ASP A 49 -49.32 -34.77 11.64
N ALA A 50 -50.32 -35.06 12.49
CA ALA A 50 -51.34 -36.07 12.21
C ALA A 50 -52.20 -35.75 10.99
N VAL A 51 -52.63 -34.49 10.84
CA VAL A 51 -53.36 -34.03 9.65
C VAL A 51 -52.49 -34.16 8.40
N SER A 52 -51.19 -33.84 8.50
CA SER A 52 -50.25 -33.90 7.37
C SER A 52 -49.91 -35.33 6.94
N GLU A 53 -49.75 -36.25 7.89
CA GLU A 53 -49.50 -37.67 7.59
C GLU A 53 -50.73 -38.35 6.99
N LEU A 54 -51.92 -38.18 7.59
CA LEU A 54 -53.16 -38.72 7.04
C LEU A 54 -53.46 -38.14 5.66
N GLN A 55 -53.09 -36.88 5.42
CA GLN A 55 -53.15 -36.27 4.09
C GLN A 55 -52.27 -37.01 3.08
N GLN A 56 -51.01 -37.25 3.42
CA GLN A 56 -50.08 -37.96 2.55
C GLN A 56 -50.55 -39.38 2.26
N ASP A 57 -51.07 -40.09 3.26
CA ASP A 57 -51.59 -41.44 3.10
C ASP A 57 -52.83 -41.46 2.21
N GLN A 58 -53.74 -40.50 2.37
CA GLN A 58 -54.92 -40.38 1.52
C GLN A 58 -54.55 -40.02 0.08
N ASP A 59 -53.62 -39.08 -0.12
CA ASP A 59 -53.14 -38.70 -1.45
C ASP A 59 -52.42 -39.89 -2.12
N ARG A 60 -51.62 -40.64 -1.35
CA ARG A 60 -50.95 -41.85 -1.83
C ARG A 60 -51.95 -42.94 -2.21
N ALA A 61 -53.00 -43.13 -1.40
CA ALA A 61 -54.09 -44.06 -1.70
C ALA A 61 -54.82 -43.64 -2.98
N LEU A 62 -55.17 -42.36 -3.13
CA LEU A 62 -55.80 -41.83 -4.35
C LEU A 62 -54.93 -42.04 -5.58
N LEU A 63 -53.63 -41.75 -5.48
CA LEU A 63 -52.67 -41.98 -6.57
C LEU A 63 -52.55 -43.48 -6.92
N SER A 64 -52.66 -44.38 -5.93
CA SER A 64 -52.62 -45.83 -6.17
C SER A 64 -53.86 -46.37 -6.90
N THR A 65 -54.97 -45.63 -6.88
CA THR A 65 -56.19 -46.00 -7.63
C THR A 65 -56.15 -45.60 -9.10
N LEU A 66 -55.14 -44.82 -9.52
CA LEU A 66 -55.00 -44.43 -10.92
C LEU A 66 -54.66 -45.65 -11.80
N PRO A 67 -55.17 -45.69 -13.04
CA PRO A 67 -54.80 -46.73 -14.00
C PRO A 67 -53.29 -46.76 -14.24
N GLU A 68 -52.72 -47.96 -14.40
CA GLU A 68 -51.27 -48.14 -14.65
C GLU A 68 -50.76 -47.32 -15.83
N THR A 69 -51.59 -47.13 -16.86
CA THR A 69 -51.26 -46.30 -18.03
C THR A 69 -51.05 -44.83 -17.69
N VAL A 70 -51.83 -44.28 -16.76
CA VAL A 70 -51.71 -42.89 -16.29
C VAL A 70 -50.46 -42.75 -15.43
N THR A 71 -50.24 -43.68 -14.50
CA THR A 71 -49.07 -43.68 -13.62
C THR A 71 -47.78 -43.78 -14.43
N ALA A 72 -47.71 -44.70 -15.41
CA ALA A 72 -46.56 -44.84 -16.30
C ALA A 72 -46.31 -43.58 -17.16
N SER A 73 -47.39 -42.89 -17.59
CA SER A 73 -47.26 -41.64 -18.35
C SER A 73 -46.70 -40.50 -17.50
N ILE A 74 -47.17 -40.37 -16.25
CA ILE A 74 -46.64 -39.39 -15.29
C ILE A 74 -45.17 -39.69 -14.97
N ASP A 75 -44.82 -40.95 -14.71
CA ASP A 75 -43.43 -41.34 -14.44
C ASP A 75 -42.51 -41.05 -15.63
N HIS A 76 -42.98 -41.31 -16.85
CA HIS A 76 -42.22 -40.99 -18.06
C HIS A 76 -42.02 -39.49 -18.23
N PHE A 77 -43.07 -38.69 -18.01
CA PHE A 77 -42.99 -37.23 -18.02
C PHE A 77 -42.01 -36.72 -16.95
N MET A 78 -42.12 -37.21 -15.71
CA MET A 78 -41.25 -36.82 -14.61
C MET A 78 -39.80 -37.23 -14.83
N LYS A 79 -39.56 -38.38 -15.47
CA LYS A 79 -38.22 -38.78 -15.91
C LYS A 79 -37.67 -37.80 -16.97
N GLY A 80 -38.44 -37.51 -18.02
CA GLY A 80 -38.03 -36.56 -19.05
C GLY A 80 -37.78 -35.15 -18.49
N ALA A 81 -38.61 -34.68 -17.55
CA ALA A 81 -38.43 -33.40 -16.87
C ALA A 81 -37.15 -33.37 -16.01
N ARG A 82 -36.86 -34.46 -15.27
CA ARG A 82 -35.61 -34.59 -14.51
C ARG A 82 -34.39 -34.60 -15.41
N ASP A 83 -34.43 -35.33 -16.52
CA ASP A 83 -33.32 -35.42 -17.47
C ASP A 83 -33.06 -34.05 -18.13
N ALA A 84 -34.11 -33.34 -18.55
CA ALA A 84 -34.00 -32.00 -19.11
C ALA A 84 -33.42 -30.99 -18.10
N PHE A 85 -33.88 -31.05 -16.84
CA PHE A 85 -33.34 -30.21 -15.77
C PHE A 85 -31.88 -30.53 -15.48
N ALA A 86 -31.51 -31.82 -15.44
CA ALA A 86 -30.14 -32.24 -15.22
C ALA A 86 -29.19 -31.74 -16.32
N ILE A 87 -29.63 -31.81 -17.58
CA ILE A 87 -28.86 -31.27 -18.72
C ILE A 87 -28.68 -29.76 -18.58
N LEU A 88 -29.76 -29.02 -18.29
CA LEU A 88 -29.70 -27.57 -18.15
C LEU A 88 -28.75 -27.14 -17.03
N VAL A 89 -28.81 -27.82 -15.87
CA VAL A 89 -27.89 -27.57 -14.76
C VAL A 89 -26.44 -27.91 -15.14
N ALA A 90 -26.22 -28.99 -15.88
CA ALA A 90 -24.88 -29.36 -16.35
C ALA A 90 -24.31 -28.32 -17.32
N GLU A 91 -25.11 -27.84 -18.27
CA GLU A 91 -24.72 -26.79 -19.22
C GLU A 91 -24.40 -25.48 -18.50
N GLN A 92 -25.25 -25.06 -17.56
CA GLN A 92 -25.02 -23.85 -16.77
C GLN A 92 -23.75 -23.96 -15.92
N ASN A 93 -23.55 -25.10 -15.26
CA ASN A 93 -22.33 -25.35 -14.48
C ASN A 93 -21.08 -25.33 -15.37
N ALA A 94 -21.12 -25.93 -16.55
CA ALA A 94 -20.01 -25.91 -17.50
C ALA A 94 -19.68 -24.48 -17.94
N LYS A 95 -20.71 -23.66 -18.24
CA LYS A 95 -20.53 -22.25 -18.58
C LYS A 95 -19.92 -21.45 -17.44
N CYS A 96 -20.47 -21.55 -16.23
CA CYS A 96 -19.92 -20.86 -15.06
C CYS A 96 -18.48 -21.30 -14.76
N GLN A 97 -18.16 -22.57 -14.94
CA GLN A 97 -16.80 -23.08 -14.75
C GLN A 97 -15.84 -22.52 -15.81
N ALA A 98 -16.26 -22.41 -17.07
CA ALA A 98 -15.46 -21.81 -18.13
C ALA A 98 -15.18 -20.33 -17.85
N GLU A 99 -16.21 -19.56 -17.48
CA GLU A 99 -16.07 -18.15 -17.09
C GLU A 99 -15.13 -17.96 -15.89
N ALA A 100 -15.27 -18.81 -14.86
CA ALA A 100 -14.38 -18.78 -13.70
C ALA A 100 -12.93 -19.09 -14.06
N LYS A 101 -12.68 -20.06 -14.95
CA LYS A 101 -11.34 -20.40 -15.44
C LYS A 101 -10.72 -19.23 -16.21
N THR A 102 -11.48 -18.58 -17.09
CA THR A 102 -11.01 -17.39 -17.84
C THR A 102 -10.62 -16.27 -16.89
N ARG A 103 -11.47 -15.91 -15.93
CA ARG A 103 -11.17 -14.88 -14.92
C ARG A 103 -9.94 -15.25 -14.08
N CYS A 104 -9.79 -16.51 -13.70
CA CYS A 104 -8.60 -16.97 -12.98
C CYS A 104 -7.32 -16.81 -13.81
N ALA A 105 -7.37 -17.11 -15.11
CA ALA A 105 -6.23 -16.97 -16.00
C ALA A 105 -5.82 -15.49 -16.18
N GLU A 106 -6.80 -14.59 -16.34
CA GLU A 106 -6.59 -13.14 -16.38
C GLU A 106 -5.95 -12.64 -15.09
N LEU A 107 -6.51 -12.98 -13.92
CA LEU A 107 -5.95 -12.58 -12.62
C LEU A 107 -4.53 -13.13 -12.41
N GLN A 108 -4.23 -14.33 -12.88
CA GLN A 108 -2.88 -14.89 -12.82
C GLN A 108 -1.91 -14.14 -13.74
N PHE A 109 -2.37 -13.71 -14.91
CA PHE A 109 -1.56 -12.90 -15.81
C PHE A 109 -1.26 -11.53 -15.18
N ASP A 110 -2.29 -10.85 -14.67
CA ASP A 110 -2.16 -9.55 -14.00
C ASP A 110 -1.23 -9.64 -12.79
N LYS A 111 -1.40 -10.69 -11.97
CA LYS A 111 -0.51 -10.96 -10.83
C LYS A 111 0.95 -11.09 -11.27
N ARG A 112 1.23 -11.88 -12.31
CA ARG A 112 2.60 -12.04 -12.83
C ARG A 112 3.16 -10.73 -13.37
N SER A 113 2.33 -9.93 -14.04
CA SER A 113 2.71 -8.62 -14.56
C SER A 113 3.07 -7.67 -13.41
N ALA A 114 2.20 -7.55 -12.41
CA ALA A 114 2.43 -6.72 -11.23
C ALA A 114 3.69 -7.14 -10.47
N GLN A 115 3.93 -8.45 -10.32
CA GLN A 115 5.15 -8.97 -9.68
C GLN A 115 6.42 -8.55 -10.43
N ARG A 116 6.42 -8.57 -11.77
CA ARG A 116 7.57 -8.08 -12.55
C ARG A 116 7.81 -6.59 -12.32
N HIS A 117 6.76 -5.76 -12.37
CA HIS A 117 6.90 -4.33 -12.13
C HIS A 117 7.38 -4.01 -10.71
N ILE A 118 6.94 -4.77 -9.70
CA ILE A 118 7.45 -4.63 -8.33
C ILE A 118 8.96 -4.91 -8.31
N SER A 119 9.41 -6.01 -8.91
CA SER A 119 10.85 -6.34 -8.96
C SER A 119 11.68 -5.30 -9.72
N GLU A 120 11.15 -4.75 -10.80
CA GLU A 120 11.79 -3.66 -11.56
C GLU A 120 11.94 -2.40 -10.69
N LEU A 121 10.87 -2.00 -9.99
CA LEU A 121 10.89 -0.85 -9.08
C LEU A 121 11.81 -1.06 -7.86
N GLU A 122 11.88 -2.26 -7.32
CA GLU A 122 12.80 -2.61 -6.23
C GLU A 122 14.27 -2.51 -6.68
N ALA A 123 14.57 -2.95 -7.90
CA ALA A 123 15.89 -2.82 -8.50
C ALA A 123 16.26 -1.35 -8.74
N GLU A 124 15.34 -0.56 -9.30
CA GLU A 124 15.53 0.87 -9.53
C GLU A 124 15.75 1.62 -8.21
N LYS A 125 14.95 1.34 -7.18
CA LYS A 125 15.11 1.92 -5.85
C LYS A 125 16.49 1.63 -5.28
N THR A 126 16.94 0.37 -5.37
CA THR A 126 18.27 -0.03 -4.89
C THR A 126 19.38 0.70 -5.65
N GLN A 127 19.21 0.91 -6.94
CA GLN A 127 20.16 1.66 -7.76
C GLN A 127 20.20 3.15 -7.37
N LEU A 128 19.03 3.77 -7.19
CA LEU A 128 18.92 5.16 -6.73
C LEU A 128 19.52 5.37 -5.34
N GLU A 129 19.37 4.41 -4.42
CA GLU A 129 20.01 4.46 -3.10
C GLU A 129 21.54 4.43 -3.20
N LYS A 130 22.10 3.59 -4.07
CA LYS A 130 23.55 3.56 -4.35
C LYS A 130 24.04 4.87 -4.95
N ASP A 131 23.30 5.41 -5.91
CA ASP A 131 23.70 6.65 -6.58
C ASP A 131 23.59 7.86 -5.65
N LYS A 132 22.57 7.88 -4.78
CA LYS A 132 22.48 8.85 -3.68
C LYS A 132 23.71 8.76 -2.76
N GLN A 133 24.12 7.55 -2.37
CA GLN A 133 25.29 7.38 -1.51
C GLN A 133 26.57 7.89 -2.17
N LYS A 134 26.77 7.62 -3.46
CA LYS A 134 27.91 8.17 -4.23
C LYS A 134 27.88 9.69 -4.27
N LEU A 135 26.72 10.30 -4.52
CA LEU A 135 26.57 11.76 -4.54
C LEU A 135 26.87 12.37 -3.18
N VAL A 136 26.44 11.73 -2.08
CA VAL A 136 26.79 12.17 -0.72
C VAL A 136 28.31 12.13 -0.51
N GLN A 137 28.98 11.03 -0.88
CA GLN A 137 30.43 10.91 -0.78
C GLN A 137 31.16 11.97 -1.60
N GLN A 138 30.75 12.19 -2.86
CA GLN A 138 31.33 13.22 -3.72
C GLN A 138 31.16 14.62 -3.13
N ARG A 139 29.98 14.91 -2.60
CA ARG A 139 29.70 16.19 -1.94
C ARG A 139 30.57 16.38 -0.69
N ASP A 140 30.73 15.35 0.14
CA ASP A 140 31.56 15.44 1.34
C ASP A 140 33.05 15.62 1.00
N CYS A 141 33.56 14.92 -0.02
CA CYS A 141 34.92 15.16 -0.53
C CYS A 141 35.09 16.59 -1.05
N SER A 142 34.13 17.08 -1.86
CA SER A 142 34.20 18.46 -2.38
C SER A 142 34.15 19.52 -1.29
N ILE A 143 33.43 19.27 -0.19
CA ILE A 143 33.42 20.16 0.98
C ILE A 143 34.78 20.16 1.68
N ALA A 144 35.40 18.99 1.84
CA ALA A 144 36.74 18.87 2.42
C ALA A 144 37.78 19.59 1.56
N ASP A 145 37.81 19.34 0.25
CA ASP A 145 38.71 20.01 -0.69
C ASP A 145 38.54 21.54 -0.65
N ALA A 146 37.30 22.02 -0.56
CA ALA A 146 37.02 23.45 -0.47
C ALA A 146 37.49 24.07 0.87
N ALA A 147 37.47 23.31 1.97
CA ALA A 147 38.03 23.73 3.25
C ALA A 147 39.56 23.80 3.18
N ASP A 148 40.20 22.77 2.64
CA ASP A 148 41.66 22.73 2.48
C ASP A 148 42.17 23.88 1.59
N LEU A 149 41.48 24.16 0.48
CA LEU A 149 41.80 25.30 -0.39
C LEU A 149 41.61 26.65 0.31
N ARG A 150 40.60 26.77 1.19
CA ARG A 150 40.38 27.99 1.97
C ARG A 150 41.52 28.22 2.96
N ASP A 151 41.99 27.17 3.62
CA ASP A 151 43.10 27.25 4.57
C ASP A 151 44.41 27.60 3.85
N GLN A 152 44.68 26.97 2.71
CA GLN A 152 45.82 27.30 1.85
C GLN A 152 45.78 28.77 1.39
N LEU A 153 44.60 29.26 0.97
CA LEU A 153 44.43 30.64 0.56
C LEU A 153 44.68 31.63 1.71
N SER A 154 44.27 31.28 2.94
CA SER A 154 44.56 32.09 4.14
C SER A 154 46.07 32.17 4.38
N ALA A 155 46.76 31.03 4.35
CA ALA A 155 48.21 30.97 4.56
C ALA A 155 48.98 31.78 3.50
N VAL A 156 48.58 31.67 2.22
CA VAL A 156 49.17 32.46 1.13
C VAL A 156 48.92 33.96 1.33
N LYS A 157 47.72 34.35 1.79
CA LYS A 157 47.39 35.75 2.06
C LYS A 157 48.24 36.34 3.18
N GLU A 158 48.48 35.57 4.24
CA GLU A 158 49.39 35.95 5.33
C GLU A 158 50.83 36.11 4.83
N GLU A 159 51.32 35.16 4.04
CA GLU A 159 52.68 35.21 3.48
C GLU A 159 52.87 36.39 2.52
N VAL A 160 51.89 36.68 1.66
CA VAL A 160 51.90 37.87 0.79
C VAL A 160 51.94 39.15 1.62
N THR A 161 51.20 39.21 2.72
CA THR A 161 51.20 40.38 3.62
C THR A 161 52.56 40.56 4.28
N ARG A 162 53.19 39.47 4.73
CA ARG A 162 54.54 39.46 5.30
C ARG A 162 55.59 39.93 4.29
N LEU A 163 55.57 39.38 3.07
CA LEU A 163 56.49 39.76 2.00
C LEU A 163 56.33 41.21 1.58
N ARG A 164 55.08 41.73 1.55
CA ARG A 164 54.82 43.15 1.31
C ARG A 164 55.49 44.03 2.36
N GLY A 165 55.30 43.74 3.65
CA GLY A 165 55.93 44.50 4.72
C GLY A 165 57.46 44.45 4.69
N ALA A 166 58.04 43.29 4.33
CA ALA A 166 59.49 43.16 4.15
C ALA A 166 60.00 43.99 2.96
N ASN A 167 59.25 44.05 1.86
CA ASN A 167 59.57 44.88 0.69
C ASN A 167 59.49 46.37 1.04
N ASP A 168 58.43 46.79 1.72
CA ASP A 168 58.27 48.19 2.18
C ASP A 168 59.45 48.63 3.06
N PHE A 169 59.90 47.76 3.97
CA PHE A 169 61.09 48.00 4.80
C PHE A 169 62.38 48.11 3.97
N ALA A 170 62.59 47.19 3.04
CA ALA A 170 63.76 47.21 2.16
C ALA A 170 63.79 48.48 1.30
N GLN A 171 62.63 48.94 0.80
CA GLN A 171 62.50 50.18 0.05
C GLN A 171 62.88 51.39 0.90
N GLN A 172 62.37 51.49 2.13
CA GLN A 172 62.75 52.56 3.07
C GLN A 172 64.25 52.57 3.35
N PHE A 173 64.86 51.40 3.53
CA PHE A 173 66.30 51.28 3.75
C PHE A 173 67.12 51.72 2.53
N MET A 174 66.70 51.32 1.32
CA MET A 174 67.32 51.78 0.08
C MET A 174 67.20 53.30 -0.09
N ASP A 175 66.06 53.88 0.24
CA ASP A 175 65.84 55.33 0.15
C ASP A 175 66.72 56.09 1.15
N GLN A 176 66.88 55.57 2.38
CA GLN A 176 67.83 56.12 3.36
C GLN A 176 69.28 56.04 2.85
N LEU A 177 69.70 54.89 2.31
CA LEU A 177 71.05 54.74 1.76
C LEU A 177 71.31 55.73 0.60
N LYS A 178 70.33 55.95 -0.28
CA LYS A 178 70.43 56.96 -1.34
C LYS A 178 70.57 58.38 -0.78
N GLN A 179 69.81 58.72 0.27
CA GLN A 179 69.93 60.03 0.94
C GLN A 179 71.31 60.22 1.58
N TYR A 180 71.82 59.19 2.26
CA TYR A 180 73.19 59.23 2.81
C TYR A 180 74.23 59.35 1.70
N GLY A 181 74.09 58.61 0.60
CA GLY A 181 74.98 58.70 -0.56
C GLY A 181 75.01 60.11 -1.16
N GLY A 182 73.84 60.71 -1.41
CA GLY A 182 73.75 62.09 -1.91
C GLY A 182 74.33 63.12 -0.93
N SER A 183 74.08 62.96 0.37
CA SER A 183 74.68 63.84 1.39
C SER A 183 76.21 63.74 1.47
N VAL A 184 76.78 62.56 1.17
CA VAL A 184 78.23 62.36 1.12
C VAL A 184 78.82 62.96 -0.16
N GLU A 185 78.16 62.80 -1.31
CA GLU A 185 78.55 63.47 -2.56
C GLU A 185 78.52 65.01 -2.40
N ASP A 186 77.45 65.57 -1.83
CA ASP A 186 77.34 67.01 -1.54
C ASP A 186 78.46 67.50 -0.60
N GLN A 187 78.86 66.68 0.39
CA GLN A 187 79.98 66.99 1.28
C GLN A 187 81.33 66.93 0.54
N ILE A 188 81.52 65.96 -0.34
CA ILE A 188 82.75 65.84 -1.15
C ILE A 188 82.86 67.02 -2.12
N ASP A 189 81.76 67.42 -2.76
CA ASP A 189 81.72 68.57 -3.67
C ASP A 189 81.96 69.88 -2.91
N ALA A 190 81.38 70.05 -1.73
CA ALA A 190 81.63 71.21 -0.87
C ALA A 190 83.10 71.28 -0.40
N VAL A 191 83.71 70.15 -0.04
CA VAL A 191 85.14 70.08 0.32
C VAL A 191 86.01 70.34 -0.91
N GLY A 192 85.65 69.82 -2.09
CA GLY A 192 86.33 70.08 -3.36
C GLY A 192 86.31 71.56 -3.74
N HIS A 193 85.15 72.22 -3.64
CA HIS A 193 85.00 73.67 -3.85
C HIS A 193 85.73 74.50 -2.79
N GLY A 194 85.70 74.08 -1.52
CA GLY A 194 86.45 74.71 -0.44
C GLY A 194 87.97 74.61 -0.61
N GLN A 195 88.47 73.52 -1.20
CA GLN A 195 89.89 73.36 -1.54
C GLN A 195 90.28 74.15 -2.80
N ALA A 196 89.40 74.26 -3.79
CA ALA A 196 89.62 75.07 -5.00
C ALA A 196 89.72 76.56 -4.65
N THR A 197 88.77 77.09 -3.87
CA THR A 197 88.79 78.48 -3.38
C THR A 197 89.99 78.77 -2.46
N ARG A 198 90.44 77.80 -1.65
CA ARG A 198 91.69 77.94 -0.88
C ARG A 198 92.93 78.01 -1.77
N ARG A 199 92.98 77.23 -2.85
CA ARG A 199 94.12 77.26 -3.80
C ARG A 199 94.16 78.57 -4.59
N GLU A 200 93.03 79.11 -5.02
CA GLU A 200 92.97 80.44 -5.64
C GLU A 200 93.39 81.56 -4.68
N ALA A 201 92.89 81.54 -3.43
CA ALA A 201 93.25 82.54 -2.42
C ALA A 201 94.74 82.49 -2.00
N VAL A 202 95.40 81.34 -2.13
CA VAL A 202 96.85 81.21 -1.91
C VAL A 202 97.64 81.70 -3.13
N SER A 203 97.11 81.49 -4.35
CA SER A 203 97.76 81.93 -5.59
C SER A 203 97.71 83.45 -5.79
N ASP A 204 96.67 84.14 -5.29
CA ASP A 204 96.56 85.61 -5.35
C ASP A 204 97.38 86.34 -4.27
N LYS A 205 97.84 85.65 -3.21
CA LYS A 205 98.77 86.20 -2.21
C LYS A 205 100.25 86.12 -2.62
N LEU A 206 100.54 85.56 -3.80
CA LEU A 206 101.88 85.33 -4.33
C LEU A 206 102.22 86.18 -5.57
N LYS A 207 101.37 87.17 -5.90
CA LYS A 207 101.65 88.23 -6.89
C LYS A 207 101.95 89.54 -6.19
#